data_AF-A0A2T1DAF6-F1
#
_entry.id   AF-A0A2T1DAF6-F1
#
_cell.length_a   1.000
_cell.length_b   1.000
_cell.length_c   1.000
_cell.angle_alpha   90.00
_cell.angle_beta   90.00
_cell.angle_gamma   90.00
#
_symmetry.space_group_name_H-M   'P 1'
#
loop_
_entity.id
_entity.type
_entity.pdbx_description
1 polymer ?
#
loop_
_entity_poly.entity_id
_entity_poly.type
_entity_poly.pdbx_seq_one_letter_code
_entity_poly.pdbx_strand_id
1 'polypeptide(L)'
;MVSIRQQECAALADLLSKEGQSLLGRAKLPKIIIIVLGALVATNTVAELVMINLKSPETVKQVVMIIYTCLGVVISVTAALDVAFRFEEKASKLMALSSSCLDYNRNFMIDFKRNVDKQKPEVTIVKLEALIDSQNQNLANIHSSAIELGVNSIRIANKYKI
;
A
#
# COMPACT_ATOMS: atom_id res chain seq x y z
N MET A 1 16.50 25.16 8.66
CA MET A 1 16.47 23.77 9.18
C MET A 1 15.05 23.23 9.24
N VAL A 2 14.15 23.87 10.00
CA VAL A 2 12.72 23.48 10.12
C VAL A 2 11.99 23.35 8.78
N SER A 3 12.09 24.35 7.90
CA SER A 3 11.43 24.34 6.59
C SER A 3 11.89 23.20 5.67
N ILE A 4 13.15 22.77 5.79
CA ILE A 4 13.73 21.67 5.00
C ILE A 4 13.12 20.34 5.45
N ARG A 5 12.99 20.10 6.76
CA ARG A 5 12.36 18.90 7.31
C ARG A 5 10.86 18.81 7.02
N GLN A 6 10.17 19.95 6.96
CA GLN A 6 8.76 19.99 6.55
C GLN A 6 8.59 19.65 5.07
N GLN A 7 9.48 20.15 4.20
CA GLN A 7 9.49 19.80 2.79
C GLN A 7 9.82 18.33 2.57
N GLU A 8 10.75 17.78 3.36
CA GLU A 8 11.09 16.35 3.35
C GLU A 8 9.87 15.49 3.71
N CYS A 9 9.16 15.82 4.80
CA CYS A 9 7.94 15.12 5.20
C CYS A 9 6.84 15.22 4.14
N ALA A 10 6.62 16.40 3.55
CA ALA A 10 5.63 16.56 2.48
C ALA A 10 5.98 15.75 1.22
N ALA A 11 7.26 15.72 0.83
CA ALA A 11 7.73 14.92 -0.29
C ALA A 11 7.59 13.41 -0.02
N LEU A 12 7.88 12.98 1.21
CA LEU A 12 7.71 11.60 1.64
C LEU A 12 6.23 11.20 1.66
N ALA A 13 5.34 12.09 2.13
CA ALA A 13 3.91 11.87 2.12
C ALA A 13 3.36 11.65 0.70
N ASP A 14 3.78 12.48 -0.26
CA ASP A 14 3.36 12.34 -1.67
C ASP A 14 3.85 11.02 -2.28
N LEU A 15 5.11 10.64 -2.02
CA LEU A 15 5.67 9.36 -2.48
C LEU A 15 4.89 8.17 -1.90
N LEU A 16 4.64 8.15 -0.59
CA LEU A 16 3.91 7.08 0.09
C LEU A 16 2.47 6.98 -0.40
N SER A 17 1.80 8.12 -0.63
CA SER A 17 0.44 8.15 -1.16
C SER A 17 0.39 7.58 -2.58
N LYS A 18 1.30 8.00 -3.46
CA LYS A 18 1.39 7.49 -4.84
C LYS A 18 1.66 6.00 -4.90
N GLU A 19 2.60 5.52 -4.09
CA GLU A 19 2.93 4.09 -4.06
C GLU A 19 1.77 3.27 -3.46
N GLY A 20 1.10 3.79 -2.43
CA GLY A 20 -0.13 3.20 -1.89
C GLY A 20 -1.24 3.10 -2.94
N GLN A 21 -1.49 4.16 -3.71
CA GLN A 21 -2.50 4.15 -4.79
C GLN A 21 -2.14 3.16 -5.90
N SER A 22 -0.86 3.09 -6.29
CA SER A 22 -0.36 2.12 -7.26
C SER A 22 -0.60 0.68 -6.80
N LEU A 23 -0.31 0.38 -5.53
CA LEU A 23 -0.55 -0.94 -4.93
C LEU A 23 -2.03 -1.30 -4.85
N LEU A 24 -2.91 -0.34 -4.51
CA LEU A 24 -4.37 -0.55 -4.60
C LEU A 24 -4.82 -0.87 -6.02
N GLY A 25 -4.27 -0.18 -7.02
CA GLY A 25 -4.53 -0.47 -8.43
C GLY A 25 -4.15 -1.91 -8.79
N ARG A 26 -2.97 -2.35 -8.35
CA ARG A 26 -2.46 -3.71 -8.57
C ARG A 26 -3.29 -4.78 -7.84
N ALA A 27 -3.81 -4.48 -6.65
CA ALA A 27 -4.65 -5.39 -5.88
C ALA A 27 -6.01 -5.71 -6.55
N LYS A 28 -6.46 -4.87 -7.49
CA LYS A 28 -7.74 -5.10 -8.21
C LYS A 28 -7.63 -6.22 -9.25
N LEU A 29 -6.48 -6.35 -9.92
CA LEU A 29 -6.28 -7.34 -10.98
C LEU A 29 -6.50 -8.79 -10.54
N PRO A 30 -5.89 -9.30 -9.45
CA PRO A 30 -6.10 -10.68 -9.04
C PRO A 30 -7.57 -10.95 -8.66
N LYS A 31 -8.24 -9.99 -8.00
CA LYS A 31 -9.67 -10.09 -7.68
C LYS A 31 -10.53 -10.24 -8.93
N ILE A 32 -10.29 -9.43 -9.97
CA ILE A 32 -11.02 -9.52 -11.24
C ILE A 32 -10.79 -10.89 -11.89
N ILE A 33 -9.54 -11.38 -11.94
CA ILE A 33 -9.21 -12.68 -12.52
C ILE A 33 -9.95 -13.80 -11.78
N ILE A 34 -9.91 -13.80 -10.44
CA ILE A 34 -10.61 -14.79 -9.61
C ILE A 34 -12.12 -14.76 -9.86
N ILE A 35 -12.73 -13.58 -9.97
CA ILE A 35 -14.16 -13.45 -10.24
C ILE A 35 -14.52 -14.01 -11.62
N VAL A 36 -13.78 -13.63 -12.67
CA VAL A 36 -14.04 -14.08 -14.04
C VAL A 36 -13.84 -15.59 -14.17
N LEU A 37 -12.73 -16.12 -13.65
CA LEU A 37 -12.45 -17.55 -13.69
C LEU A 37 -13.43 -18.33 -12.81
N GLY A 38 -13.82 -17.81 -11.65
CA GLY A 38 -14.82 -18.42 -10.78
C GLY A 38 -16.19 -18.51 -11.45
N ALA A 39 -16.61 -17.44 -12.14
CA ALA A 39 -17.83 -17.46 -12.94
C ALA A 39 -17.74 -18.48 -14.09
N LEU A 40 -16.59 -18.59 -14.75
CA LEU A 40 -16.37 -19.59 -15.79
C LEU A 40 -16.48 -21.01 -15.22
N VAL A 41 -15.78 -21.30 -14.12
CA VAL A 41 -15.81 -22.62 -13.45
C VAL A 41 -17.22 -22.99 -12.97
N ALA A 42 -18.01 -22.02 -12.51
CA ALA A 42 -19.40 -22.25 -12.12
C ALA A 42 -20.29 -22.77 -13.28
N THR A 43 -19.90 -22.53 -14.54
CA THR A 43 -20.61 -23.07 -15.71
C THR A 43 -20.28 -24.54 -16.03
N ASN A 44 -19.36 -25.18 -15.29
CA ASN A 44 -19.00 -26.59 -15.47
C ASN A 44 -20.23 -27.51 -15.43
N THR A 45 -21.15 -27.28 -14.48
CA THR A 45 -22.38 -28.08 -14.34
C THR A 45 -23.27 -28.01 -15.59
N VAL A 46 -23.34 -26.84 -16.22
CA VAL A 46 -24.09 -26.63 -17.47
C VAL A 46 -23.37 -27.31 -18.64
N ALA A 47 -22.03 -27.21 -18.69
CA ALA A 47 -21.22 -27.86 -19.72
C ALA A 47 -21.33 -29.39 -19.65
N GLU A 48 -21.31 -29.97 -18.45
CA GLU A 48 -21.54 -31.40 -18.21
C GLU A 48 -22.94 -31.82 -18.69
N LEU A 49 -23.97 -31.07 -18.35
CA LEU A 49 -25.36 -31.35 -18.78
C LEU A 49 -25.49 -31.34 -20.31
N VAL A 50 -24.86 -30.35 -20.96
CA VAL A 50 -24.86 -30.22 -22.43
C VAL A 50 -24.13 -31.39 -23.10
N MET A 51 -23.00 -31.85 -22.55
CA MET A 51 -22.26 -33.00 -23.10
C MET A 51 -23.01 -34.33 -22.93
N ILE A 52 -23.73 -34.50 -21.83
CA ILE A 52 -24.60 -35.66 -21.62
C ILE A 52 -25.70 -35.67 -22.69
N ASN A 53 -26.35 -34.52 -22.91
CA ASN A 53 -27.45 -34.39 -23.88
C ASN A 53 -26.98 -34.58 -25.34
N LEU A 54 -25.77 -34.15 -25.68
CA LEU A 54 -25.19 -34.28 -27.02
C LEU A 54 -24.56 -35.66 -27.31
N LYS A 55 -24.58 -36.59 -26.34
CA LYS A 55 -23.86 -37.88 -26.41
C LYS A 55 -22.39 -37.70 -26.84
N SER A 56 -21.74 -36.67 -26.30
CA SER A 56 -20.37 -36.35 -26.67
C SER A 56 -19.41 -37.51 -26.36
N PRO A 57 -18.37 -37.73 -27.18
CA PRO A 57 -17.36 -38.76 -26.93
C PRO A 57 -16.71 -38.58 -25.56
N GLU A 58 -16.35 -39.69 -24.91
CA GLU A 58 -15.78 -39.66 -23.56
C GLU A 58 -14.46 -38.88 -23.48
N THR A 59 -13.68 -38.90 -24.56
CA THR A 59 -12.46 -38.09 -24.70
C THR A 59 -12.74 -36.59 -24.58
N VAL A 60 -13.86 -36.11 -25.13
CA VAL A 60 -14.24 -34.69 -25.06
C VAL A 60 -14.61 -34.31 -23.62
N LYS A 61 -15.34 -35.17 -22.91
CA LYS A 61 -15.69 -34.94 -21.51
C LYS A 61 -14.46 -34.86 -20.61
N GLN A 62 -13.52 -35.79 -20.80
CA GLN A 62 -12.25 -35.80 -20.05
C GLN A 62 -11.44 -34.52 -20.30
N VAL A 63 -11.32 -34.11 -21.57
CA VAL A 63 -10.60 -32.88 -21.93
C VAL A 63 -11.23 -31.65 -21.26
N VAL A 64 -12.55 -31.52 -21.27
CA VAL A 64 -13.20 -30.37 -20.66
C VAL A 64 -13.09 -30.38 -19.13
N MET A 65 -13.19 -31.55 -18.50
CA MET A 65 -12.95 -31.68 -17.06
C MET A 65 -11.52 -31.27 -16.67
N ILE A 66 -10.53 -31.64 -17.48
CA ILE A 66 -9.13 -31.19 -17.29
C ILE A 66 -9.04 -29.67 -17.41
N ILE A 67 -9.70 -29.05 -18.39
CA ILE A 67 -9.72 -27.59 -18.56
C ILE A 67 -10.30 -26.90 -17.31
N TYR A 68 -11.47 -27.34 -16.83
CA TYR A 68 -12.08 -26.78 -15.63
C TYR A 68 -11.22 -26.97 -14.38
N THR A 69 -10.55 -28.11 -14.26
CA THR A 69 -9.61 -28.37 -13.16
C THR A 69 -8.42 -27.42 -13.23
N CYS A 70 -7.83 -27.22 -14.40
CA CYS A 70 -6.75 -26.26 -14.61
C CYS A 70 -7.17 -24.83 -14.24
N LEU A 71 -8.39 -24.42 -14.59
CA LEU A 71 -8.92 -23.11 -14.19
C LEU A 71 -9.04 -22.99 -12.67
N GLY A 72 -9.53 -24.05 -12.00
CA GLY A 72 -9.56 -24.13 -10.55
C GLY A 72 -8.18 -23.94 -9.91
N VAL A 73 -7.15 -24.61 -10.45
CA VAL A 73 -5.75 -24.45 -9.98
C VAL A 73 -5.27 -23.01 -10.15
N VAL A 74 -5.54 -22.37 -11.29
CA VAL A 74 -5.17 -20.97 -11.52
C VAL A 74 -5.86 -20.04 -10.51
N ILE A 75 -7.13 -20.26 -10.19
CA ILE A 75 -7.84 -19.50 -9.15
C ILE A 75 -7.15 -19.67 -7.79
N SER A 76 -6.83 -20.91 -7.39
CA SER A 76 -6.16 -21.16 -6.11
C SER A 76 -4.79 -20.50 -6.03
N VAL A 77 -3.98 -20.57 -7.09
CA VAL A 77 -2.65 -19.95 -7.14
C VAL A 77 -2.76 -18.43 -7.08
N THR A 78 -3.66 -17.83 -7.86
CA THR A 78 -3.85 -16.36 -7.86
C THR A 78 -4.35 -15.84 -6.51
N ALA A 79 -5.27 -16.56 -5.86
CA ALA A 79 -5.72 -16.23 -4.51
C ALA A 79 -4.58 -16.34 -3.48
N ALA A 80 -3.77 -17.40 -3.55
CA ALA A 80 -2.61 -17.57 -2.67
C ALA A 80 -1.57 -16.46 -2.87
N LEU A 81 -1.32 -16.03 -4.12
CA LEU A 81 -0.43 -14.91 -4.41
C LEU A 81 -0.97 -13.58 -3.87
N ASP A 82 -2.27 -13.30 -4.02
CA ASP A 82 -2.90 -12.09 -3.48
C ASP A 82 -2.75 -12.02 -1.94
N VAL A 83 -3.01 -13.14 -1.27
CA VAL A 83 -2.81 -13.29 0.19
C VAL A 83 -1.35 -13.17 0.58
N ALA A 84 -0.43 -13.76 -0.17
CA ALA A 84 1.00 -13.72 0.14
C ALA A 84 1.59 -12.31 0.01
N PHE A 85 1.19 -11.56 -1.02
CA PHE A 85 1.72 -10.22 -1.27
C PHE A 85 1.06 -9.13 -0.41
N ARG A 86 -0.17 -9.36 0.09
CA ARG A 86 -0.93 -8.44 0.95
C ARG A 86 -0.98 -7.01 0.38
N PHE A 87 -1.20 -6.88 -0.92
CA PHE A 87 -1.11 -5.59 -1.64
C PHE A 87 -2.02 -4.51 -1.03
N GLU A 88 -3.25 -4.86 -0.70
CA GLU A 88 -4.24 -3.95 -0.13
C GLU A 88 -3.84 -3.47 1.28
N GLU A 89 -3.32 -4.36 2.11
CA GLU A 89 -2.84 -3.99 3.44
C GLU A 89 -1.60 -3.10 3.38
N LYS A 90 -0.63 -3.45 2.51
CA LYS A 90 0.55 -2.60 2.28
C LYS A 90 0.15 -1.22 1.81
N ALA A 91 -0.79 -1.14 0.87
CA ALA A 91 -1.29 0.13 0.37
C ALA A 91 -1.98 0.96 1.47
N SER A 92 -2.84 0.34 2.27
CA SER A 92 -3.51 1.00 3.40
C SER A 92 -2.49 1.54 4.41
N LYS A 93 -1.48 0.75 4.76
CA LYS A 93 -0.39 1.20 5.66
C LYS A 93 0.36 2.38 5.06
N LEU A 94 0.73 2.34 3.78
CA LEU A 94 1.43 3.45 3.12
C LEU A 94 0.60 4.74 3.10
N MET A 95 -0.71 4.63 2.84
CA MET A 95 -1.62 5.78 2.93
C MET A 95 -1.74 6.32 4.36
N ALA A 96 -1.79 5.44 5.36
CA ALA A 96 -1.80 5.85 6.76
C ALA A 96 -0.51 6.59 7.16
N LEU A 97 0.66 6.08 6.76
CA LEU A 97 1.95 6.76 6.96
C LEU A 97 1.98 8.14 6.28
N SER A 98 1.44 8.23 5.05
CA SER A 98 1.33 9.51 4.34
C SER A 98 0.49 10.53 5.11
N SER A 99 -0.70 10.11 5.60
CA SER A 99 -1.56 10.95 6.43
C SER A 99 -0.85 11.36 7.72
N SER A 100 -0.17 10.42 8.38
CA SER A 100 0.60 10.72 9.60
C SER A 100 1.65 11.80 9.34
N CYS A 101 2.39 11.76 8.22
CA CYS A 101 3.35 12.81 7.91
C CYS A 101 2.68 14.19 7.75
N LEU A 102 1.55 14.25 7.06
CA LEU A 102 0.79 15.51 6.91
C LEU A 102 0.28 16.05 8.25
N ASP A 103 -0.23 15.17 9.11
CA ASP A 103 -0.68 15.52 10.46
C ASP A 103 0.48 15.99 11.34
N TYR A 104 1.63 15.32 11.29
CA TYR A 104 2.83 15.77 12.00
C TYR A 104 3.27 17.16 11.55
N ASN A 105 3.29 17.42 10.24
CA ASN A 105 3.65 18.73 9.73
C ASN A 105 2.68 19.83 10.21
N ARG A 106 1.39 19.53 10.25
CA ARG A 106 0.36 20.43 10.76
C ARG A 106 0.51 20.68 12.26
N ASN A 107 0.68 19.63 13.06
CA ASN A 107 0.85 19.73 14.51
C ASN A 107 2.13 20.50 14.85
N PHE A 108 3.23 20.23 14.15
CA PHE A 108 4.47 20.98 14.29
C PHE A 108 4.25 22.48 14.07
N MET A 109 3.50 22.89 13.04
CA MET A 109 3.22 24.32 12.80
C MET A 109 2.38 24.96 13.91
N ILE A 110 1.43 24.22 14.47
CA ILE A 110 0.61 24.68 15.59
C ILE A 110 1.50 24.86 16.83
N ASP A 111 2.33 23.87 17.15
CA ASP A 111 3.20 23.89 18.33
C ASP A 111 4.33 24.91 18.20
N PHE A 112 4.88 25.08 16.99
CA PHE A 112 5.84 26.14 16.68
C PHE A 112 5.23 27.51 16.97
N LYS A 113 4.02 27.78 16.47
CA LYS A 113 3.33 29.06 16.72
C LYS A 113 3.01 29.27 18.21
N ARG A 114 2.70 28.21 18.94
CA ARG A 114 2.33 28.26 20.35
C ARG A 114 3.53 28.46 21.28
N ASN A 115 4.70 27.93 20.90
CA ASN A 115 5.90 27.93 21.73
C ASN A 115 6.89 29.06 21.41
N VAL A 116 6.70 29.79 20.31
CA VAL A 116 7.49 30.98 20.00
C VAL A 116 6.97 32.17 20.81
N ASP A 117 7.64 32.43 21.94
CA ASP A 117 7.44 33.64 22.73
C ASP A 117 8.63 34.60 22.54
N LYS A 118 8.35 35.77 21.95
CA LYS A 118 9.36 36.81 21.70
C LYS A 118 9.88 37.46 22.98
N GLN A 119 9.14 37.34 24.09
CA GLN A 119 9.51 37.95 25.37
C GLN A 119 10.44 37.06 26.21
N LYS A 120 10.58 35.77 25.87
CA LYS A 120 11.41 34.79 26.58
C LYS A 120 12.24 33.94 25.60
N PRO A 121 13.30 34.51 25.00
CA PRO A 121 14.04 33.85 23.93
C PRO A 121 14.72 32.55 24.37
N GLU A 122 15.27 32.49 25.59
CA GLU A 122 15.95 31.28 26.10
C GLU A 122 14.99 30.09 26.26
N VAL A 123 13.78 30.33 26.77
CA VAL A 123 12.73 29.29 26.91
C VAL A 123 12.21 28.86 25.54
N THR A 124 12.12 29.80 24.60
CA THR A 124 11.71 29.53 23.22
C THR A 124 12.72 28.62 22.50
N ILE A 125 14.03 28.85 22.67
CA ILE A 125 15.08 28.02 22.03
C ILE A 125 14.99 26.56 22.48
N VAL A 126 14.94 26.31 23.80
CA VAL A 126 14.87 24.94 24.35
C VAL A 126 13.61 24.20 23.87
N LYS A 127 12.48 24.89 23.81
CA LYS A 127 11.22 24.31 23.30
C LYS A 127 11.28 24.01 21.80
N LEU A 128 11.94 24.86 21.02
CA LEU A 128 12.13 24.65 19.59
C LEU A 128 13.08 23.49 19.30
N GLU A 129 14.14 23.33 20.09
CA GLU A 129 15.05 22.17 20.00
C GLU A 129 14.28 20.86 20.26
N ALA A 130 13.49 20.80 21.32
CA ALA A 130 12.65 19.63 21.62
C ALA A 130 11.65 19.30 20.50
N LEU A 131 11.07 20.32 19.85
CA LEU A 131 10.18 20.13 18.71
C LEU A 131 10.92 19.61 17.47
N ILE A 132 12.15 20.07 17.22
CA ILE A 132 12.99 19.59 16.11
C ILE A 132 13.42 18.14 16.35
N ASP A 133 13.79 17.78 17.57
CA ASP A 133 14.16 16.40 17.91
C ASP A 133 12.98 15.44 17.75
N SER A 134 11.80 15.85 18.21
CA SER A 134 10.55 15.11 17.98
C SER A 134 10.26 14.96 16.47
N GLN A 135 10.44 16.02 15.68
CA GLN A 135 10.26 15.95 14.22
C GLN A 135 11.25 14.96 13.57
N ASN A 136 12.52 14.97 13.98
CA ASN A 136 13.53 14.06 13.47
C ASN A 136 13.23 12.60 13.82
N GLN A 137 12.82 12.32 15.07
CA GLN A 137 12.40 10.97 15.47
C GLN A 137 11.22 10.47 14.67
N ASN A 138 10.18 11.30 14.48
CA ASN A 138 9.02 10.93 13.70
C ASN A 138 9.37 10.67 12.23
N LEU A 139 10.22 11.51 11.62
CA LEU A 139 10.72 11.27 10.26
C LEU A 139 11.51 9.95 10.15
N ALA A 140 12.38 9.66 11.12
CA ALA A 140 13.13 8.40 11.16
C ALA A 140 12.20 7.19 11.25
N ASN A 141 11.16 7.27 12.10
CA ASN A 141 10.17 6.20 12.24
C ASN A 141 9.37 5.99 10.96
N ILE A 142 8.96 7.06 10.28
CA ILE A 142 8.24 6.97 8.99
C ILE A 142 9.16 6.38 7.91
N HIS A 143 10.43 6.76 7.88
CA HIS A 143 11.42 6.16 6.98
C HIS A 143 11.60 4.66 7.23
N SER A 144 11.76 4.25 8.49
CA SER A 144 11.88 2.82 8.85
C SER A 144 10.65 2.05 8.41
N SER A 145 9.47 2.57 8.73
CA SER A 145 8.19 1.95 8.39
C SER A 145 7.95 1.89 6.87
N ALA A 146 8.39 2.91 6.12
CA ALA A 146 8.34 2.92 4.66
C ALA A 146 9.25 1.85 4.04
N ILE A 147 10.45 1.67 4.59
CA ILE A 147 11.41 0.65 4.15
C ILE A 147 10.86 -0.76 4.42
N GLU A 148 10.25 -0.98 5.59
CA GLU A 148 9.58 -2.25 5.93
C GLU A 148 8.44 -2.60 4.94
N LEU A 149 7.76 -1.57 4.43
CA LEU A 149 6.71 -1.72 3.41
C LEU A 149 7.27 -1.85 1.98
N GLY A 150 8.58 -1.79 1.81
CA GLY A 150 9.27 -1.97 0.52
C GLY A 150 9.43 -0.68 -0.29
N VAL A 151 9.23 0.49 0.33
CA VAL A 151 9.36 1.78 -0.35
C VAL A 151 10.75 2.36 -0.14
N ASN A 152 11.46 2.64 -1.24
CA ASN A 152 12.78 3.25 -1.19
C ASN A 152 12.68 4.77 -1.01
N SER A 153 12.74 5.22 0.24
CA SER A 153 12.75 6.64 0.60
C SER A 153 14.13 7.29 0.63
N ILE A 154 15.21 6.55 0.32
CA ILE A 154 16.61 7.01 0.45
C ILE A 154 16.88 8.24 -0.44
N ARG A 155 16.24 8.29 -1.61
CA ARG A 155 16.38 9.42 -2.55
C ARG A 155 15.83 10.73 -1.97
N ILE A 156 14.77 10.66 -1.16
CA ILE A 156 14.20 11.82 -0.49
C ILE A 156 15.12 12.22 0.67
N ALA A 157 15.51 11.27 1.52
CA ALA A 157 16.41 11.52 2.65
C ALA A 157 17.74 12.17 2.22
N ASN A 158 18.33 11.71 1.09
CA ASN A 158 19.57 12.30 0.57
C ASN A 158 19.39 13.70 -0.03
N LYS A 159 18.19 14.04 -0.54
CA LYS A 159 17.90 15.36 -1.11
C LYS A 159 17.79 16.45 -0.05
N TYR A 160 17.37 16.08 1.15
CA TYR A 160 17.13 17.00 2.27
C TYR A 160 18.14 16.82 3.41
N LYS A 161 19.23 16.07 3.17
CA LYS A 161 20.34 15.89 4.11
C LYS A 161 21.04 17.24 4.32
N ILE A 162 21.07 17.68 5.57
CA ILE A 162 21.76 18.91 6.03
C ILE A 162 23.14 18.51 6.52
#